data_AF-A0A0P8XKF4-F1
#
_entry.id   AF-A0A0P8XKF4-F1
#
_cell.length_a   1.000
_cell.length_b   1.000
_cell.length_c   1.000
_cell.angle_alpha   90.00
_cell.angle_beta   90.00
_cell.angle_gamma   90.00
#
_symmetry.space_group_name_H-M   'P 1'
#
loop_
_entity.id
_entity.type
_entity.pdbx_description
1 polymer ?
#
loop_
_entity_poly.entity_id
_entity_poly.type
_entity_poly.pdbx_seq_one_letter_code
_entity_poly.pdbx_strand_id
1 'polypeptide(L)'
;MDPERNVKRLRKLFGVSRTILKRAARRPSVSDQEREEQQRRRFQVLREMRQQRISSLGANQRYVLEICADMCSLDTEEVVTGVVDENKYVDNLNGLFEEKGPMAIMLSNAAMIGYPTDSGRYQEKLKYTEVLRTICLRADSVDMFGKWMVVYRQSNDKSIENRTVSDDVAMFMINAEERNSCLNVVKTFMDHVLKPSIEAVTEFGLAEKEQLQKFFHILNMYNTFLKSSEATVSSRVNFDVSHDLFKGFLLVRWQIEASSKIVTRVRLVERYFEQWLRQIQGILVEGKQIQRDTPDVGPLQMLVNWRRMLARYTSITEFVTSRAFNNHKDCLTLS
;
A
#
# COMPACT_ATOMS: atom_id res chain seq x y z
N MET A 1 36.31 50.49 -29.99
CA MET A 1 36.09 49.02 -30.04
C MET A 1 34.76 48.79 -30.72
N ASP A 2 34.78 48.36 -31.97
CA ASP A 2 33.64 48.43 -32.88
C ASP A 2 32.65 47.25 -32.65
N PRO A 3 31.46 47.49 -32.07
CA PRO A 3 30.54 46.44 -31.63
C PRO A 3 30.00 45.60 -32.80
N GLU A 4 29.88 46.17 -33.99
CA GLU A 4 29.43 45.43 -35.18
C GLU A 4 30.44 44.38 -35.66
N ARG A 5 31.73 44.63 -35.43
CA ARG A 5 32.81 43.71 -35.81
C ARG A 5 32.82 42.47 -34.90
N ASN A 6 32.45 42.62 -33.64
CA ASN A 6 32.28 41.52 -32.69
C ASN A 6 31.01 40.71 -32.96
N VAL A 7 29.90 41.34 -33.33
CA VAL A 7 28.66 40.65 -33.73
C VAL A 7 28.85 39.87 -35.03
N LYS A 8 29.59 40.40 -36.01
CA LYS A 8 29.97 39.67 -37.24
C LYS A 8 30.90 38.48 -36.96
N ARG A 9 31.82 38.59 -35.99
CA ARG A 9 32.66 37.46 -35.55
C ARG A 9 31.84 36.40 -34.82
N LEU A 10 30.93 36.80 -33.94
CA LEU A 10 30.03 35.89 -33.23
C LEU A 10 29.10 35.14 -34.20
N ARG A 11 28.55 35.80 -35.22
CA ARG A 11 27.75 35.11 -36.27
C ARG A 11 28.55 34.15 -37.15
N LYS A 12 29.87 34.38 -37.32
CA LYS A 12 30.77 33.43 -38.00
C LYS A 12 31.20 32.26 -37.09
N LEU A 13 31.35 32.50 -35.78
CA LEU A 13 31.68 31.50 -34.76
C LEU A 13 30.48 30.59 -34.45
N PHE A 14 29.29 31.17 -34.33
CA PHE A 14 28.01 30.47 -34.29
C PHE A 14 27.48 30.23 -35.70
N GLY A 15 28.33 29.73 -36.60
CA GLY A 15 27.90 29.23 -37.89
C GLY A 15 26.90 28.09 -37.70
N VAL A 16 25.63 28.43 -37.44
CA VAL A 16 24.49 27.55 -37.60
C VAL A 16 24.50 27.23 -39.07
N SER A 17 25.19 26.16 -39.40
CA SER A 17 25.43 25.76 -40.77
C SER A 17 24.10 25.75 -41.49
N ARG A 18 24.06 26.25 -42.74
CA ARG A 18 22.87 26.14 -43.60
C ARG A 18 22.35 24.69 -43.67
N THR A 19 23.17 23.68 -43.34
CA THR A 19 22.75 22.29 -43.17
C THR A 19 21.91 22.02 -41.92
N ILE A 20 22.08 22.75 -40.81
CA ILE A 20 21.28 22.60 -39.58
C ILE A 20 19.88 23.21 -39.77
N LEU A 21 19.79 24.39 -40.39
CA LEU A 21 18.50 24.99 -40.78
C LEU A 21 17.76 24.16 -41.85
N LYS A 22 18.48 23.54 -42.80
CA LYS A 22 17.89 22.57 -43.74
C LYS A 22 17.49 21.23 -43.09
N ARG A 23 18.12 20.83 -41.98
CA ARG A 23 17.69 19.66 -41.17
C ARG A 23 16.41 19.95 -40.39
N ALA A 24 16.22 21.18 -39.91
CA ALA A 24 14.97 21.61 -39.29
C ALA A 24 13.81 21.78 -40.30
N ALA A 25 14.12 22.02 -41.57
CA ALA A 25 13.16 22.09 -42.68
C ALA A 25 13.13 20.80 -43.53
N ARG A 26 13.36 19.63 -42.93
CA ARG A 26 13.09 18.35 -43.63
C ARG A 26 11.59 18.21 -43.82
N ARG A 27 11.14 18.04 -45.07
CA ARG A 27 9.82 17.46 -45.33
C ARG A 27 9.80 16.08 -44.66
N PRO A 28 8.81 15.77 -43.82
CA PRO A 28 8.72 14.44 -43.21
C PRO A 28 8.75 13.41 -44.34
N SER A 29 9.59 12.38 -44.23
CA SER A 29 9.59 11.30 -45.21
C SER A 29 8.24 10.57 -45.15
N VAL A 30 7.90 9.82 -46.21
CA VAL A 30 6.68 8.97 -46.20
C VAL A 30 6.66 8.07 -44.96
N SER A 31 7.82 7.53 -44.55
CA SER A 31 7.95 6.76 -43.31
C SER A 31 7.71 7.57 -42.02
N ASP A 32 8.06 8.85 -41.99
CA ASP A 32 7.80 9.73 -40.84
C ASP A 32 6.31 10.09 -40.77
N GLN A 33 5.68 10.33 -41.92
CA GLN A 33 4.23 10.56 -42.02
C GLN A 33 3.43 9.34 -41.60
N GLU A 34 3.82 8.14 -42.06
CA GLU A 34 3.20 6.87 -41.66
C GLU A 34 3.34 6.62 -40.15
N ARG A 35 4.51 6.93 -39.55
CA ARG A 35 4.73 6.83 -38.10
C ARG A 35 3.87 7.81 -37.31
N GLU A 36 3.78 9.06 -37.75
CA GLU A 36 2.91 10.05 -37.14
C GLU A 36 1.44 9.63 -37.24
N GLU A 37 1.01 9.12 -38.39
CA GLU A 37 -0.36 8.66 -38.59
C GLU A 37 -0.69 7.43 -37.73
N GLN A 38 0.22 6.45 -37.63
CA GLN A 38 0.08 5.32 -36.72
C GLN A 38 0.00 5.77 -35.25
N GLN A 39 0.83 6.74 -34.84
CA GLN A 39 0.75 7.31 -33.49
C GLN A 39 -0.58 8.00 -33.24
N ARG A 40 -1.07 8.83 -34.19
CA ARG A 40 -2.37 9.51 -34.09
C ARG A 40 -3.52 8.52 -33.98
N ARG A 41 -3.54 7.48 -34.84
CA ARG A 41 -4.53 6.40 -34.78
C ARG A 41 -4.49 5.68 -33.44
N ARG A 42 -3.29 5.37 -32.91
CA ARG A 42 -3.14 4.77 -31.58
C ARG A 42 -3.71 5.67 -30.47
N PHE A 43 -3.38 6.97 -30.48
CA PHE A 43 -3.93 7.90 -29.50
C PHE A 43 -5.45 8.05 -29.59
N GLN A 44 -6.01 8.00 -30.79
CA GLN A 44 -7.47 8.02 -30.98
C GLN A 44 -8.13 6.78 -30.37
N VAL A 45 -7.62 5.58 -30.66
CA VAL A 45 -8.13 4.32 -30.07
C VAL A 45 -8.05 4.34 -28.53
N LEU A 46 -6.96 4.87 -27.97
CA LEU A 46 -6.83 5.02 -26.51
C LEU A 46 -7.86 5.98 -25.90
N ARG A 47 -8.19 7.07 -26.61
CA ARG A 47 -9.25 8.00 -26.18
C ARG A 47 -10.64 7.37 -26.27
N GLU A 48 -10.90 6.59 -27.32
CA GLU A 48 -12.16 5.85 -27.48
C GLU A 48 -12.33 4.79 -26.38
N MET A 49 -11.29 4.00 -26.07
CA MET A 49 -11.31 3.06 -24.94
C MET A 49 -11.53 3.76 -23.60
N ARG A 50 -10.97 4.95 -23.41
CA ARG A 50 -11.24 5.77 -22.22
C ARG A 50 -12.70 6.22 -22.17
N GLN A 51 -13.27 6.65 -23.30
CA GLN A 51 -14.68 7.03 -23.36
C GLN A 51 -15.61 5.86 -23.09
N GLN A 52 -15.27 4.66 -23.57
CA GLN A 52 -16.01 3.43 -23.26
C GLN A 52 -16.00 3.14 -21.75
N ARG A 53 -14.85 3.29 -21.08
CA ARG A 53 -14.75 3.17 -19.61
C ARG A 53 -15.67 4.17 -18.90
N ILE A 54 -15.69 5.44 -19.32
CA ILE A 54 -16.62 6.44 -18.76
C ILE A 54 -18.07 6.01 -18.96
N SER A 55 -18.43 5.58 -20.16
CA SER A 55 -19.79 5.15 -20.48
C SER A 55 -20.22 3.87 -19.74
N SER A 56 -19.27 3.06 -19.28
CA SER A 56 -19.54 1.86 -18.48
C SER A 56 -19.93 2.19 -17.02
N LEU A 57 -19.62 3.40 -16.55
CA LEU A 57 -20.01 3.84 -15.20
C LEU A 57 -21.49 4.24 -15.19
N GLY A 58 -22.31 3.32 -14.71
CA GLY A 58 -23.75 3.52 -14.54
C GLY A 58 -24.11 4.36 -13.31
N ALA A 59 -25.40 4.40 -12.98
CA ALA A 59 -25.92 5.20 -11.87
C ALA A 59 -25.32 4.77 -10.50
N ASN A 60 -25.14 3.47 -10.28
CA ASN A 60 -24.55 2.94 -9.03
C ASN A 60 -23.11 3.38 -8.82
N GLN A 61 -22.32 3.32 -9.89
CA GLN A 61 -20.94 3.77 -9.88
C GLN A 61 -20.88 5.27 -9.61
N ARG A 62 -21.72 6.07 -10.28
CA ARG A 62 -21.78 7.52 -10.04
C ARG A 62 -22.19 7.85 -8.61
N TYR A 63 -23.18 7.17 -8.06
CA TYR A 63 -23.59 7.33 -6.65
C TYR A 63 -22.40 7.19 -5.68
N VAL A 64 -21.59 6.13 -5.86
CA VAL A 64 -20.38 5.93 -5.04
C VAL A 64 -19.31 6.99 -5.30
N LEU A 65 -19.07 7.36 -6.56
CA LEU A 65 -18.03 8.33 -6.91
C LEU A 65 -18.37 9.76 -6.46
N GLU A 66 -19.64 10.15 -6.48
CA GLU A 66 -20.13 11.43 -5.96
C GLU A 66 -19.91 11.53 -4.45
N ILE A 67 -20.30 10.51 -3.69
CA ILE A 67 -20.05 10.46 -2.25
C ILE A 67 -18.54 10.43 -1.96
N CYS A 68 -17.75 9.74 -2.81
CA CYS A 68 -16.29 9.76 -2.72
C CYS A 68 -15.69 11.16 -2.91
N ALA A 69 -16.21 11.91 -3.89
CA ALA A 69 -15.79 13.27 -4.16
C ALA A 69 -16.09 14.19 -2.96
N ASP A 70 -17.32 14.13 -2.44
CA ASP A 70 -17.75 14.92 -1.29
C ASP A 70 -16.90 14.64 -0.05
N MET A 71 -16.72 13.36 0.30
CA MET A 71 -15.93 12.96 1.46
C MET A 71 -14.46 13.36 1.29
N CYS A 72 -13.89 13.25 0.10
CA CYS A 72 -12.50 13.64 -0.16
C CYS A 72 -12.31 15.14 -0.38
N SER A 73 -13.39 15.93 -0.46
CA SER A 73 -13.39 17.35 -0.86
C SER A 73 -12.74 17.57 -2.24
N LEU A 74 -13.10 16.72 -3.20
CA LEU A 74 -12.64 16.76 -4.58
C LEU A 74 -13.81 17.04 -5.52
N ASP A 75 -13.50 17.41 -6.75
CA ASP A 75 -14.51 17.52 -7.80
C ASP A 75 -14.90 16.12 -8.32
N THR A 76 -16.20 15.89 -8.55
CA THR A 76 -16.70 14.60 -9.03
C THR A 76 -16.09 14.20 -10.37
N GLU A 77 -15.84 15.16 -11.28
CA GLU A 77 -15.18 14.86 -12.55
C GLU A 77 -13.71 14.49 -12.34
N GLU A 78 -13.02 15.06 -11.36
CA GLU A 78 -11.66 14.63 -11.00
C GLU A 78 -11.64 13.16 -10.53
N VAL A 79 -12.61 12.79 -9.68
CA VAL A 79 -12.76 11.43 -9.17
C VAL A 79 -13.05 10.44 -10.30
N VAL A 80 -14.07 10.74 -11.12
CA VAL A 80 -14.46 9.92 -12.28
C VAL A 80 -13.30 9.80 -13.27
N THR A 81 -12.63 10.91 -13.59
CA THR A 81 -11.54 10.91 -14.57
C THR A 81 -10.32 10.14 -14.11
N GLY A 82 -10.04 10.13 -12.80
CA GLY A 82 -8.98 9.33 -12.18
C GLY A 82 -9.26 7.82 -12.26
N VAL A 83 -10.45 7.37 -11.86
CA VAL A 83 -10.81 5.95 -11.84
C VAL A 83 -10.73 5.33 -13.23
N VAL A 84 -11.20 6.03 -14.27
CA VAL A 84 -11.21 5.50 -15.64
C VAL A 84 -9.84 5.47 -16.32
N ASP A 85 -8.75 5.90 -15.67
CA ASP A 85 -7.41 5.78 -16.25
C ASP A 85 -6.93 4.34 -16.36
N GLU A 86 -7.43 3.42 -15.52
CA GLU A 86 -7.04 2.01 -15.52
C GLU A 86 -8.29 1.11 -15.55
N ASN A 87 -8.32 0.12 -16.45
CA ASN A 87 -9.48 -0.76 -16.56
C ASN A 87 -9.73 -1.53 -15.26
N LYS A 88 -8.65 -1.94 -14.58
CA LYS A 88 -8.71 -2.63 -13.28
C LYS A 88 -9.55 -1.87 -12.24
N TYR A 89 -9.47 -0.54 -12.20
CA TYR A 89 -10.22 0.27 -11.25
C TYR A 89 -11.71 0.30 -11.59
N VAL A 90 -12.03 0.39 -12.87
CA VAL A 90 -13.40 0.30 -13.40
C VAL A 90 -14.00 -1.07 -13.14
N ASP A 91 -13.25 -2.15 -13.40
CA ASP A 91 -13.67 -3.53 -13.15
C ASP A 91 -13.95 -3.78 -11.66
N ASN A 92 -13.09 -3.28 -10.77
CA ASN A 92 -13.31 -3.37 -9.33
C ASN A 92 -14.60 -2.65 -8.91
N LEU A 93 -14.82 -1.44 -9.42
CA LEU A 93 -15.99 -0.64 -9.09
C LEU A 93 -17.28 -1.25 -9.64
N ASN A 94 -17.27 -1.75 -10.88
CA ASN A 94 -18.41 -2.45 -11.48
C ASN A 94 -18.71 -3.75 -10.73
N GLY A 95 -17.68 -4.53 -10.43
CA GLY A 95 -17.80 -5.80 -9.74
C GLY A 95 -18.47 -5.68 -8.38
N LEU A 96 -18.32 -4.55 -7.66
CA LEU A 96 -19.00 -4.33 -6.37
C LEU A 96 -20.51 -4.59 -6.45
N PHE A 97 -21.14 -4.23 -7.57
CA PHE A 97 -22.60 -4.31 -7.74
C PHE A 97 -23.07 -5.62 -8.38
N GLU A 98 -22.16 -6.49 -8.80
CA GLU A 98 -22.48 -7.77 -9.44
C GLU A 98 -22.77 -8.89 -8.42
N GLU A 99 -23.49 -9.92 -8.84
CA GLU A 99 -23.63 -11.16 -8.07
C GLU A 99 -22.23 -11.80 -7.90
N LYS A 100 -21.91 -12.25 -6.68
CA LYS A 100 -20.59 -12.82 -6.34
C LYS A 100 -19.41 -11.87 -6.54
N GLY A 101 -19.69 -10.57 -6.69
CA GLY A 101 -18.69 -9.51 -6.71
C GLY A 101 -17.93 -9.36 -5.39
N PRO A 102 -16.88 -8.51 -5.34
CA PRO A 102 -16.25 -8.12 -4.08
C PRO A 102 -17.27 -7.56 -3.08
N MET A 103 -17.09 -7.95 -1.82
CA MET A 103 -17.86 -7.41 -0.70
C MET A 103 -17.44 -5.99 -0.32
N ALA A 104 -16.21 -5.60 -0.67
CA ALA A 104 -15.69 -4.27 -0.40
C ALA A 104 -14.63 -3.85 -1.44
N ILE A 105 -14.69 -2.57 -1.79
CA ILE A 105 -13.66 -1.85 -2.55
C ILE A 105 -13.22 -0.64 -1.74
N MET A 106 -12.04 -0.11 -2.06
CA MET A 106 -11.51 1.08 -1.44
C MET A 106 -11.04 2.07 -2.49
N LEU A 107 -11.44 3.33 -2.33
CA LEU A 107 -11.06 4.44 -3.19
C LEU A 107 -10.14 5.41 -2.45
N SER A 108 -9.17 5.97 -3.15
CA SER A 108 -8.30 7.03 -2.62
C SER A 108 -7.82 7.92 -3.76
N ASN A 109 -7.59 9.20 -3.47
CA ASN A 109 -6.84 10.07 -4.36
C ASN A 109 -5.36 9.96 -4.01
N ALA A 110 -4.62 9.17 -4.79
CA ALA A 110 -3.26 8.78 -4.49
C ALA A 110 -2.27 9.44 -5.44
N ALA A 111 -1.08 9.75 -4.91
CA ALA A 111 0.08 10.15 -5.68
C ALA A 111 0.56 8.98 -6.56
N MET A 112 0.49 9.17 -7.88
CA MET A 112 0.89 8.18 -8.87
C MET A 112 1.95 8.75 -9.82
N ILE A 113 2.86 7.90 -10.31
CA ILE A 113 3.87 8.32 -11.28
C ILE A 113 3.25 8.35 -12.67
N GLY A 114 3.03 9.56 -13.20
CA GLY A 114 2.48 9.81 -14.52
C GLY A 114 1.11 9.16 -14.77
N TYR A 115 0.71 9.17 -16.03
CA TYR A 115 -0.46 8.46 -16.52
C TYR A 115 -0.06 7.14 -17.18
N PRO A 116 -0.83 6.06 -17.02
CA PRO A 116 -0.62 4.81 -17.75
C PRO A 116 -0.64 5.05 -19.27
N THR A 117 0.16 4.31 -20.02
CA THR A 117 0.25 4.46 -21.49
C THR A 117 -1.07 4.17 -22.21
N ASP A 118 -1.94 3.39 -21.59
CA ASP A 118 -3.26 2.96 -22.05
C ASP A 118 -4.43 3.77 -21.43
N SER A 119 -4.12 4.76 -20.59
CA SER A 119 -5.14 5.60 -19.94
C SER A 119 -5.93 6.50 -20.91
N GLY A 120 -5.40 6.77 -22.10
CA GLY A 120 -5.91 7.81 -23.00
C GLY A 120 -5.55 9.24 -22.60
N ARG A 121 -4.85 9.42 -21.46
CA ARG A 121 -4.31 10.71 -20.98
C ARG A 121 -2.77 10.74 -20.92
N TYR A 122 -2.10 9.71 -21.44
CA TYR A 122 -0.64 9.61 -21.43
C TYR A 122 0.03 10.84 -22.04
N GLN A 123 1.01 11.40 -21.31
CA GLN A 123 1.86 12.49 -21.78
C GLN A 123 3.30 12.16 -21.45
N GLU A 124 4.17 12.12 -22.46
CA GLU A 124 5.60 11.81 -22.28
C GLU A 124 6.28 12.76 -21.29
N LYS A 125 5.86 14.03 -21.27
CA LYS A 125 6.39 15.05 -20.34
C LYS A 125 6.11 14.75 -18.87
N LEU A 126 5.04 14.00 -18.57
CA LEU A 126 4.59 13.68 -17.21
C LEU A 126 4.96 12.26 -16.79
N LYS A 127 5.71 11.52 -17.61
CA LYS A 127 6.02 10.10 -17.39
C LYS A 127 6.67 9.81 -16.04
N TYR A 128 7.47 10.74 -15.52
CA TYR A 128 8.15 10.64 -14.23
C TYR A 128 7.69 11.72 -13.25
N THR A 129 6.56 12.36 -13.53
CA THR A 129 5.98 13.40 -12.69
C THR A 129 4.89 12.79 -11.83
N GLU A 130 4.88 13.15 -10.56
CA GLU A 130 3.81 12.76 -9.65
C GLU A 130 2.52 13.48 -10.04
N VAL A 131 1.45 12.70 -10.20
CA VAL A 131 0.10 13.18 -10.49
C VAL A 131 -0.86 12.55 -9.50
N LEU A 132 -1.79 13.35 -8.97
CA LEU A 132 -2.87 12.84 -8.14
C LEU A 132 -3.91 12.16 -9.02
N ARG A 133 -4.27 10.92 -8.69
CA ARG A 133 -5.28 10.14 -9.40
C ARG A 133 -6.12 9.35 -8.41
N THR A 134 -7.42 9.33 -8.66
CA THR A 134 -8.30 8.40 -7.95
C THR A 134 -8.00 6.97 -8.36
N ILE A 135 -7.70 6.13 -7.39
CA ILE A 135 -7.49 4.69 -7.54
C ILE A 135 -8.64 3.94 -6.89
N CYS A 136 -9.00 2.78 -7.45
CA CYS A 136 -10.03 1.90 -6.89
C CYS A 136 -9.50 0.47 -6.78
N LEU A 137 -9.26 0.02 -5.56
CA LEU A 137 -8.69 -1.29 -5.28
C LEU A 137 -9.71 -2.18 -4.55
N ARG A 138 -9.54 -3.49 -4.66
CA ARG A 138 -10.24 -4.41 -3.77
C ARG A 138 -9.68 -4.26 -2.35
N ALA A 139 -10.54 -4.33 -1.35
CA ALA A 139 -10.14 -4.09 0.05
C ALA A 139 -9.06 -5.07 0.57
N ASP A 140 -8.94 -6.26 -0.02
CA ASP A 140 -7.91 -7.27 0.29
C ASP A 140 -6.52 -6.95 -0.28
N SER A 141 -6.41 -5.92 -1.12
CA SER A 141 -5.17 -5.58 -1.86
C SER A 141 -4.56 -4.21 -1.50
N VAL A 142 -5.12 -3.55 -0.48
CA VAL A 142 -4.76 -2.17 -0.11
C VAL A 142 -3.64 -2.13 0.90
N ASP A 143 -2.56 -1.40 0.59
CA ASP A 143 -1.61 -0.92 1.60
C ASP A 143 -2.17 0.37 2.21
N MET A 144 -2.69 0.26 3.43
CA MET A 144 -3.52 1.30 4.03
C MET A 144 -2.66 2.48 4.53
N PHE A 145 -2.62 3.54 3.72
CA PHE A 145 -1.94 4.80 4.00
C PHE A 145 -2.71 5.98 3.41
N GLY A 146 -2.83 7.07 4.17
CA GLY A 146 -3.60 8.24 3.79
C GLY A 146 -5.11 8.05 3.92
N LYS A 147 -5.88 8.86 3.17
CA LYS A 147 -7.34 8.83 3.17
C LYS A 147 -7.85 7.76 2.22
N TRP A 148 -8.70 6.88 2.72
CA TRP A 148 -9.38 5.84 1.96
C TRP A 148 -10.87 5.88 2.23
N MET A 149 -11.67 5.95 1.18
CA MET A 149 -13.08 5.61 1.26
C MET A 149 -13.24 4.10 1.15
N VAL A 150 -13.87 3.49 2.14
CA VAL A 150 -14.33 2.10 2.06
C VAL A 150 -15.76 2.10 1.57
N VAL A 151 -16.03 1.26 0.59
CA VAL A 151 -17.37 1.01 0.06
C VAL A 151 -17.61 -0.47 0.24
N TYR A 152 -18.61 -0.85 1.03
CA TYR A 152 -18.90 -2.25 1.32
C TYR A 152 -20.39 -2.56 1.27
N ARG A 153 -20.69 -3.83 1.02
CA ARG A 153 -22.04 -4.39 0.98
C ARG A 153 -22.16 -5.53 1.99
N GLN A 154 -23.37 -5.83 2.46
CA GLN A 154 -23.59 -6.83 3.52
C GLN A 154 -23.66 -8.28 3.00
N SER A 155 -24.11 -8.50 1.78
CA SER A 155 -24.13 -9.79 1.09
C SER A 155 -23.84 -9.60 -0.40
N ASN A 156 -23.19 -10.58 -1.03
CA ASN A 156 -22.97 -10.66 -2.49
C ASN A 156 -23.79 -11.74 -3.20
N ASP A 157 -24.84 -12.26 -2.57
CA ASP A 157 -25.69 -13.32 -3.12
C ASP A 157 -26.54 -12.88 -4.33
N LYS A 158 -26.75 -11.57 -4.49
CA LYS A 158 -27.53 -10.95 -5.58
C LYS A 158 -26.80 -9.74 -6.15
N SER A 159 -27.12 -9.29 -7.35
CA SER A 159 -26.67 -7.97 -7.81
C SER A 159 -27.38 -6.84 -7.04
N ILE A 160 -26.73 -5.68 -6.98
CA ILE A 160 -27.29 -4.45 -6.40
C ILE A 160 -27.96 -3.64 -7.50
N GLU A 161 -29.23 -3.30 -7.30
CA GLU A 161 -30.01 -2.52 -8.25
C GLU A 161 -29.93 -1.02 -7.94
N ASN A 162 -30.14 -0.17 -8.96
CA ASN A 162 -30.02 1.28 -8.80
C ASN A 162 -30.97 1.89 -7.75
N ARG A 163 -32.11 1.25 -7.52
CA ARG A 163 -33.11 1.72 -6.55
C ARG A 163 -32.76 1.37 -5.10
N THR A 164 -31.89 0.38 -4.88
CA THR A 164 -31.51 -0.11 -3.54
C THR A 164 -30.07 0.21 -3.17
N VAL A 165 -29.31 0.87 -4.06
CA VAL A 165 -27.88 1.13 -3.85
C VAL A 165 -27.58 1.88 -2.54
N SER A 166 -28.45 2.79 -2.11
CA SER A 166 -28.30 3.53 -0.85
C SER A 166 -28.48 2.66 0.39
N ASP A 167 -29.28 1.59 0.27
CA ASP A 167 -29.62 0.70 1.38
C ASP A 167 -28.68 -0.51 1.42
N ASP A 168 -28.22 -0.96 0.26
CA ASP A 168 -27.37 -2.15 0.08
C ASP A 168 -25.87 -1.86 0.27
N VAL A 169 -25.46 -0.59 0.11
CA VAL A 169 -24.06 -0.17 0.18
C VAL A 169 -23.87 0.82 1.33
N ALA A 170 -22.87 0.54 2.17
CA ALA A 170 -22.40 1.42 3.21
C ALA A 170 -21.01 1.96 2.86
N MET A 171 -20.79 3.22 3.23
CA MET A 171 -19.57 3.95 2.92
C MET A 171 -19.05 4.66 4.16
N PHE A 172 -17.74 4.61 4.35
CA PHE A 172 -17.07 5.37 5.42
C PHE A 172 -15.64 5.70 5.01
N MET A 173 -15.07 6.72 5.65
CA MET A 173 -13.67 7.10 5.42
C MET A 173 -12.78 6.56 6.54
N ILE A 174 -11.64 6.04 6.13
CA ILE A 174 -10.49 5.74 6.98
C ILE A 174 -9.41 6.78 6.68
N ASN A 175 -8.78 7.33 7.71
CA ASN A 175 -7.56 8.12 7.58
C ASN A 175 -6.43 7.41 8.32
N ALA A 176 -5.43 6.94 7.59
CA ALA A 176 -4.25 6.27 8.13
C ALA A 176 -3.03 7.18 8.02
N GLU A 177 -2.66 7.82 9.14
CA GLU A 177 -1.53 8.77 9.18
C GLU A 177 -0.17 8.10 8.93
N GLU A 178 -0.02 6.84 9.35
CA GLU A 178 1.20 6.05 9.19
C GLU A 178 0.93 4.80 8.36
N ARG A 179 1.96 4.32 7.65
CA ARG A 179 1.89 3.02 6.96
C ARG A 179 1.69 1.90 7.98
N ASN A 180 0.94 0.86 7.60
CA ASN A 180 0.61 -0.27 8.47
C ASN A 180 -0.20 0.08 9.73
N SER A 181 -0.93 1.20 9.73
CA SER A 181 -1.80 1.62 10.85
C SER A 181 -3.13 0.85 10.92
N CYS A 182 -3.23 -0.34 10.30
CA CYS A 182 -4.44 -1.18 10.25
C CYS A 182 -5.04 -1.43 11.64
N LEU A 183 -4.17 -1.71 12.61
CA LEU A 183 -4.59 -1.93 13.99
C LEU A 183 -5.21 -0.67 14.61
N ASN A 184 -4.62 0.50 14.36
CA ASN A 184 -5.12 1.76 14.90
C ASN A 184 -6.48 2.12 14.30
N VAL A 185 -6.66 1.89 12.99
CA VAL A 185 -7.94 2.10 12.31
C VAL A 185 -9.01 1.18 12.89
N VAL A 186 -8.75 -0.12 13.05
CA VAL A 186 -9.71 -1.07 13.64
C VAL A 186 -10.02 -0.67 15.09
N LYS A 187 -9.00 -0.34 15.89
CA LYS A 187 -9.15 0.14 17.27
C LYS A 187 -10.05 1.37 17.34
N THR A 188 -9.80 2.37 16.49
CA THR A 188 -10.55 3.63 16.43
C THR A 188 -12.00 3.38 15.99
N PHE A 189 -12.21 2.57 14.96
CA PHE A 189 -13.55 2.22 14.48
C PHE A 189 -14.35 1.45 15.53
N MET A 190 -13.72 0.49 16.20
CA MET A 190 -14.35 -0.26 17.29
C MET A 190 -14.74 0.63 18.48
N ASP A 191 -13.86 1.55 18.88
CA ASP A 191 -14.05 2.39 20.08
C ASP A 191 -15.02 3.55 19.85
N HIS A 192 -14.96 4.20 18.68
CA HIS A 192 -15.73 5.42 18.40
C HIS A 192 -17.00 5.20 17.59
N VAL A 193 -17.10 4.09 16.83
CA VAL A 193 -18.24 3.84 15.94
C VAL A 193 -19.01 2.61 16.38
N LEU A 194 -18.41 1.42 16.32
CA LEU A 194 -19.16 0.17 16.54
C LEU A 194 -19.66 0.02 17.98
N LYS A 195 -18.78 0.19 18.98
CA LYS A 195 -19.19 0.01 20.38
C LYS A 195 -20.32 0.98 20.77
N PRO A 196 -20.21 2.31 20.53
CA PRO A 196 -21.30 3.23 20.82
C PRO A 196 -22.58 2.91 20.06
N SER A 197 -22.47 2.47 18.79
CA SER A 197 -23.64 2.11 17.97
C SER A 197 -24.40 0.92 18.54
N ILE A 198 -23.68 -0.09 19.03
CA ILE A 198 -24.29 -1.28 19.64
C ILE A 198 -24.85 -0.95 21.04
N GLU A 199 -24.17 -0.11 21.82
CA GLU A 199 -24.66 0.34 23.13
C GLU A 199 -25.92 1.20 23.03
N ALA A 200 -26.14 1.89 21.90
CA ALA A 200 -27.35 2.65 21.62
C ALA A 200 -28.56 1.77 21.24
N VAL A 201 -28.36 0.51 20.86
CA VAL A 201 -29.45 -0.41 20.57
C VAL A 201 -30.15 -0.78 21.87
N THR A 202 -31.44 -0.48 21.97
CA THR A 202 -32.26 -0.79 23.16
C THR A 202 -33.01 -2.12 23.02
N GLU A 203 -33.27 -2.56 21.79
CA GLU A 203 -34.06 -3.75 21.49
C GLU A 203 -33.19 -4.84 20.87
N PHE A 204 -32.85 -5.85 21.67
CA PHE A 204 -32.09 -7.03 21.21
C PHE A 204 -32.99 -8.23 20.91
N GLY A 205 -34.29 -8.00 20.70
CA GLY A 205 -35.27 -9.04 20.36
C GLY A 205 -35.35 -10.15 21.41
N LEU A 206 -35.00 -11.38 21.01
CA LEU A 206 -35.12 -12.60 21.83
C LEU A 206 -33.94 -12.83 22.79
N ALA A 207 -32.96 -11.92 22.86
CA ALA A 207 -31.79 -12.09 23.70
C ALA A 207 -32.12 -11.97 25.19
N GLU A 208 -31.73 -12.98 25.98
CA GLU A 208 -31.91 -12.96 27.42
C GLU A 208 -30.94 -11.96 28.09
N LYS A 209 -31.31 -11.46 29.27
CA LYS A 209 -30.50 -10.49 30.03
C LYS A 209 -29.08 -10.99 30.30
N GLU A 210 -28.91 -12.27 30.63
CA GLU A 210 -27.58 -12.87 30.86
C GLU A 210 -26.75 -12.93 29.58
N GLN A 211 -27.37 -13.22 28.43
CA GLN A 211 -26.70 -13.27 27.14
C GLN A 211 -26.18 -11.88 26.75
N LEU A 212 -27.00 -10.85 26.97
CA LEU A 212 -26.62 -9.45 26.75
C LEU A 212 -25.45 -9.04 27.65
N GLN A 213 -25.51 -9.36 28.94
CA GLN A 213 -24.41 -9.07 29.87
C GLN A 213 -23.10 -9.75 29.44
N LYS A 214 -23.17 -11.03 29.05
CA LYS A 214 -22.01 -11.77 28.52
C LYS A 214 -21.48 -11.15 27.24
N PHE A 215 -22.35 -10.77 26.31
CA PHE A 215 -21.98 -10.13 25.05
C PHE A 215 -21.23 -8.81 25.29
N PHE A 216 -21.79 -7.89 26.08
CA PHE A 216 -21.14 -6.61 26.38
C PHE A 216 -19.85 -6.77 27.18
N HIS A 217 -19.78 -7.78 28.05
CA HIS A 217 -18.52 -8.12 28.73
C HIS A 217 -17.44 -8.55 27.73
N ILE A 218 -17.76 -9.45 26.80
CA ILE A 218 -16.84 -9.90 25.75
C ILE A 218 -16.44 -8.74 24.83
N LEU A 219 -17.39 -7.89 24.44
CA LEU A 219 -17.12 -6.71 23.60
C LEU A 219 -16.13 -5.76 24.28
N ASN A 220 -16.31 -5.50 25.58
CA ASN A 220 -15.40 -4.67 26.37
C ASN A 220 -14.01 -5.31 26.53
N MET A 221 -13.95 -6.63 26.75
CA MET A 221 -12.68 -7.36 26.76
C MET A 221 -11.97 -7.28 25.42
N TYR A 222 -12.69 -7.41 24.30
CA TYR A 222 -12.13 -7.32 22.97
C TYR A 222 -11.60 -5.91 22.65
N ASN A 223 -12.33 -4.86 23.03
CA ASN A 223 -11.84 -3.49 22.87
C ASN A 223 -10.58 -3.23 23.72
N THR A 224 -10.56 -3.71 24.98
CA THR A 224 -9.36 -3.66 25.83
C THR A 224 -8.19 -4.44 25.22
N PHE A 225 -8.47 -5.59 24.61
CA PHE A 225 -7.49 -6.36 23.86
C PHE A 225 -6.91 -5.55 22.70
N LEU A 226 -7.75 -4.92 21.86
CA LEU A 226 -7.30 -4.09 20.74
C LEU A 226 -6.45 -2.89 21.21
N LYS A 227 -6.87 -2.19 22.26
CA LYS A 227 -6.12 -1.07 22.84
C LYS A 227 -4.74 -1.47 23.32
N SER A 228 -4.60 -2.67 23.86
CA SER A 228 -3.31 -3.20 24.33
C SER A 228 -2.48 -3.92 23.25
N SER A 229 -3.07 -4.20 22.08
CA SER A 229 -2.39 -4.90 20.98
C SER A 229 -1.29 -4.06 20.34
N GLU A 230 -1.38 -2.74 20.37
CA GLU A 230 -0.34 -1.83 19.88
C GLU A 230 1.00 -2.08 20.59
N ALA A 231 0.99 -2.09 21.93
CA ALA A 231 2.16 -2.43 22.73
C ALA A 231 2.68 -3.85 22.49
N THR A 232 1.81 -4.79 22.09
CA THR A 232 2.22 -6.14 21.68
C THR A 232 2.89 -6.13 20.31
N VAL A 233 2.37 -5.39 19.33
CA VAL A 233 3.00 -5.25 18.02
C VAL A 233 4.36 -4.54 18.15
N SER A 234 4.43 -3.46 18.93
CA SER A 234 5.69 -2.75 19.22
C SER A 234 6.71 -3.59 19.99
N SER A 235 6.29 -4.69 20.62
CA SER A 235 7.22 -5.61 21.30
C SER A 235 7.93 -6.56 20.35
N ARG A 236 7.58 -6.58 19.05
CA ARG A 236 8.32 -7.34 18.04
C ARG A 236 9.78 -6.91 17.99
N VAL A 237 10.66 -7.88 17.77
CA VAL A 237 12.10 -7.67 17.78
C VAL A 237 12.57 -7.43 16.35
N ASN A 238 13.22 -6.29 16.13
CA ASN A 238 13.85 -5.96 14.87
C ASN A 238 15.32 -6.40 14.93
N PHE A 239 15.65 -7.45 14.18
CA PHE A 239 17.03 -7.87 13.99
C PHE A 239 17.67 -7.00 12.91
N ASP A 240 18.74 -6.29 13.27
CA ASP A 240 19.44 -5.41 12.35
C ASP A 240 20.22 -6.22 11.32
N VAL A 241 19.79 -6.15 10.06
CA VAL A 241 20.44 -6.82 8.93
C VAL A 241 21.06 -5.76 8.03
N SER A 242 22.40 -5.71 8.00
CA SER A 242 23.12 -4.82 7.09
C SER A 242 22.78 -5.13 5.65
N HIS A 243 22.16 -4.15 4.98
CA HIS A 243 21.75 -4.27 3.58
C HIS A 243 22.96 -4.46 2.66
N ASP A 244 24.02 -3.68 2.90
CA ASP A 244 25.25 -3.71 2.12
C ASP A 244 25.96 -5.04 2.27
N LEU A 245 26.01 -5.59 3.49
CA LEU A 245 26.60 -6.90 3.73
C LEU A 245 25.78 -8.01 3.07
N PHE A 246 24.47 -8.03 3.35
CA PHE A 246 23.59 -9.09 2.88
C PHE A 246 23.42 -9.08 1.36
N LYS A 247 22.98 -7.97 0.78
CA LYS A 247 22.74 -7.89 -0.67
C LYS A 247 24.04 -7.77 -1.47
N GLY A 248 25.08 -7.18 -0.90
CA GLY A 248 26.37 -7.03 -1.59
C GLY A 248 27.18 -8.32 -1.65
N PHE A 249 27.18 -9.11 -0.56
CA PHE A 249 28.17 -10.19 -0.39
C PHE A 249 27.61 -11.54 0.03
N LEU A 250 26.34 -11.63 0.44
CA LEU A 250 25.77 -12.86 0.99
C LEU A 250 24.43 -13.23 0.36
N LEU A 251 24.07 -12.65 -0.79
CA LEU A 251 22.75 -12.87 -1.37
C LEU A 251 22.64 -14.25 -2.00
N VAL A 252 23.69 -14.67 -2.73
CA VAL A 252 23.74 -15.93 -3.48
C VAL A 252 24.95 -16.77 -3.11
N ARG A 253 24.86 -18.09 -3.32
CA ARG A 253 25.82 -19.09 -2.83
C ARG A 253 27.28 -18.80 -3.17
N TRP A 254 27.59 -18.43 -4.42
CA TRP A 254 28.97 -18.13 -4.81
C TRP A 254 29.56 -16.91 -4.08
N GLN A 255 28.72 -15.91 -3.74
CA GLN A 255 29.17 -14.74 -2.97
C GLN A 255 29.47 -15.13 -1.52
N ILE A 256 28.68 -16.04 -0.95
CA ILE A 256 28.90 -16.60 0.39
C ILE A 256 30.24 -17.35 0.43
N GLU A 257 30.48 -18.27 -0.52
CA GLU A 257 31.73 -19.04 -0.62
C GLU A 257 32.96 -18.15 -0.88
N ALA A 258 32.80 -17.05 -1.61
CA ALA A 258 33.87 -16.07 -1.80
C ALA A 258 34.13 -15.26 -0.54
N SER A 259 33.07 -14.88 0.18
CA SER A 259 33.16 -14.08 1.40
C SER A 259 33.71 -14.87 2.58
N SER A 260 33.45 -16.17 2.68
CA SER A 260 33.97 -17.04 3.74
C SER A 260 35.51 -17.17 3.71
N LYS A 261 36.13 -16.93 2.56
CA LYS A 261 37.59 -16.94 2.39
C LYS A 261 38.25 -15.61 2.75
N ILE A 262 37.47 -14.56 3.02
CA ILE A 262 37.97 -13.21 3.29
C ILE A 262 37.80 -12.90 4.77
N VAL A 263 38.91 -12.94 5.52
CA VAL A 263 38.95 -12.78 6.99
C VAL A 263 38.21 -11.52 7.47
N THR A 264 38.37 -10.39 6.79
CA THR A 264 37.71 -9.13 7.18
C THR A 264 36.19 -9.19 7.04
N ARG A 265 35.68 -9.91 6.04
CA ARG A 265 34.24 -10.11 5.83
C ARG A 265 33.68 -11.10 6.83
N VAL A 266 34.38 -12.21 7.06
CA VAL A 266 33.98 -13.20 8.09
C VAL A 266 33.86 -12.54 9.46
N ARG A 267 34.83 -11.72 9.87
CA ARG A 267 34.75 -10.97 11.14
C ARG A 267 33.55 -10.03 11.21
N LEU A 268 33.16 -9.42 10.09
CA LEU A 268 31.99 -8.55 10.04
C LEU A 268 30.70 -9.38 10.16
N VAL A 269 30.61 -10.50 9.46
CA VAL A 269 29.50 -11.46 9.56
C VAL A 269 29.36 -11.96 11.00
N GLU A 270 30.47 -12.35 11.63
CA GLU A 270 30.53 -12.85 13.00
C GLU A 270 29.98 -11.81 13.99
N ARG A 271 30.35 -10.52 13.84
CA ARG A 271 29.84 -9.45 14.71
C ARG A 271 28.31 -9.31 14.64
N TYR A 272 27.73 -9.31 13.44
CA TYR A 272 26.27 -9.25 13.29
C TYR A 272 25.61 -10.51 13.85
N PHE A 273 26.18 -11.68 13.57
CA PHE A 273 25.65 -12.95 14.04
C PHE A 273 25.68 -13.06 15.57
N GLU A 274 26.78 -12.65 16.20
CA GLU A 274 26.92 -12.61 17.66
C GLU A 274 25.93 -11.62 18.30
N GLN A 275 25.71 -10.46 17.69
CA GLN A 275 24.69 -9.51 18.15
C GLN A 275 23.29 -10.13 18.12
N TRP A 276 22.93 -10.82 17.03
CA TRP A 276 21.64 -11.50 16.94
C TRP A 276 21.50 -12.62 17.99
N LEU A 277 22.54 -13.43 18.18
CA LEU A 277 22.53 -14.49 19.20
C LEU A 277 22.37 -13.92 20.61
N ARG A 278 23.06 -12.82 20.94
CA ARG A 278 22.91 -12.12 22.22
C ARG A 278 21.48 -11.60 22.42
N GLN A 279 20.88 -11.00 21.39
CA GLN A 279 19.49 -10.53 21.46
C GLN A 279 18.52 -11.71 21.66
N ILE A 280 18.67 -12.79 20.88
CA ILE A 280 17.85 -14.02 21.02
C ILE A 280 17.98 -14.58 22.43
N GLN A 281 19.20 -14.71 22.94
CA GLN A 281 19.45 -15.22 24.28
C GLN A 281 18.80 -14.37 25.36
N GLY A 282 18.89 -13.03 25.25
CA GLY A 282 18.21 -12.11 26.17
C GLY A 282 16.70 -12.35 26.23
N ILE A 283 16.05 -12.46 25.07
CA ILE A 283 14.61 -12.74 24.99
C ILE A 283 14.25 -14.10 25.62
N LEU A 284 15.05 -15.14 25.36
CA LEU A 284 14.83 -16.47 25.95
C LEU A 284 15.00 -16.48 27.48
N VAL A 285 15.89 -15.65 28.02
CA VAL A 285 16.06 -15.48 29.47
C VAL A 285 14.85 -14.77 30.07
N GLU A 286 14.40 -13.69 29.47
CA GLU A 286 13.20 -12.97 29.93
C GLU A 286 11.96 -13.88 29.93
N GLY A 287 11.78 -14.72 28.91
CA GLY A 287 10.68 -15.68 28.88
C GLY A 287 10.75 -16.74 29.99
N LYS A 288 11.96 -17.15 30.41
CA LYS A 288 12.13 -18.05 31.57
C LYS A 288 11.84 -17.36 32.90
N GLN A 289 12.11 -16.07 33.02
CA GLN A 289 11.80 -15.29 34.23
C GLN A 289 10.29 -15.21 34.45
N ILE A 290 9.51 -14.94 33.40
CA ILE A 290 8.03 -14.93 33.46
C ILE A 290 7.46 -16.27 33.97
N GLN A 291 8.13 -17.40 33.71
CA GLN A 291 7.70 -18.72 34.21
C GLN A 291 8.06 -18.97 35.67
N ARG A 292 9.16 -18.39 36.15
CA ARG A 292 9.75 -18.73 37.45
C ARG A 292 9.27 -17.82 38.56
N ASP A 293 9.08 -16.54 38.26
CA ASP A 293 8.76 -15.55 39.27
C ASP A 293 7.24 -15.55 39.50
N THR A 294 6.82 -15.76 40.75
CA THR A 294 5.42 -15.55 41.13
C THR A 294 5.15 -14.06 40.98
N PRO A 295 4.25 -13.66 40.07
CA PRO A 295 4.11 -12.25 39.78
C PRO A 295 3.37 -11.52 40.91
N ASP A 296 3.88 -10.36 41.32
CA ASP A 296 3.12 -9.34 42.07
C ASP A 296 2.03 -8.66 41.22
N VAL A 297 1.69 -9.24 40.06
CA VAL A 297 0.74 -8.71 39.09
C VAL A 297 -0.41 -9.68 38.85
N GLY A 298 -1.61 -9.14 38.67
CA GLY A 298 -2.82 -9.94 38.50
C GLY A 298 -2.85 -10.81 37.23
N PRO A 299 -3.75 -11.81 37.16
CA PRO A 299 -3.81 -12.78 36.05
C PRO A 299 -3.93 -12.17 34.65
N LEU A 300 -4.68 -11.07 34.50
CA LEU A 300 -4.82 -10.37 33.22
C LEU A 300 -3.49 -9.76 32.74
N GLN A 301 -2.69 -9.22 33.66
CA GLN A 301 -1.39 -8.67 33.33
C GLN A 301 -0.40 -9.77 32.93
N MET A 302 -0.49 -10.95 33.54
CA MET A 302 0.29 -12.12 33.12
C MET A 302 -0.03 -12.50 31.68
N LEU A 303 -1.31 -12.55 31.29
CA LEU A 303 -1.71 -12.86 29.91
C LEU A 303 -1.13 -11.84 28.90
N VAL A 304 -1.11 -10.56 29.26
CA VAL A 304 -0.47 -9.52 28.41
C VAL A 304 1.02 -9.76 28.27
N ASN A 305 1.72 -10.08 29.36
CA ASN A 305 3.16 -10.39 29.35
C ASN A 305 3.46 -11.61 28.47
N TRP A 306 2.67 -12.68 28.62
CA TRP A 306 2.77 -13.88 27.79
C TRP A 306 2.53 -13.60 26.31
N ARG A 307 1.54 -12.76 25.98
CA ARG A 307 1.26 -12.35 24.60
C ARG A 307 2.41 -11.55 23.99
N ARG A 308 3.04 -10.63 24.73
CA ARG A 308 4.24 -9.92 24.29
C ARG A 308 5.41 -10.89 24.07
N MET A 309 5.60 -11.84 24.99
CA MET A 309 6.66 -12.84 24.85
C MET A 309 6.45 -13.73 23.61
N LEU A 310 5.21 -14.14 23.35
CA LEU A 310 4.85 -14.88 22.15
C LEU A 310 5.18 -14.09 20.88
N ALA A 311 4.83 -12.80 20.81
CA ALA A 311 5.17 -11.95 19.67
C ALA A 311 6.69 -11.88 19.41
N ARG A 312 7.50 -11.79 20.48
CA ARG A 312 8.97 -11.81 20.38
C ARG A 312 9.49 -13.16 19.90
N TYR A 313 8.96 -14.27 20.40
CA TYR A 313 9.32 -15.60 19.93
C TYR A 313 8.96 -15.81 18.47
N THR A 314 7.80 -15.33 18.02
CA THR A 314 7.43 -15.36 16.60
C THR A 314 8.43 -14.56 15.76
N SER A 315 8.86 -13.37 16.20
CA SER A 315 9.91 -12.60 15.51
C SER A 315 11.24 -13.37 15.42
N ILE A 316 11.63 -14.09 16.48
CA ILE A 316 12.83 -14.95 16.43
C ILE A 316 12.66 -16.06 15.39
N THR A 317 11.51 -16.75 15.40
CA THR A 317 11.26 -17.85 14.46
C THR A 317 11.27 -17.36 13.01
N GLU A 318 10.58 -16.26 12.71
CA GLU A 318 10.58 -15.62 11.39
C GLU A 318 12.00 -15.23 10.96
N PHE A 319 12.80 -14.69 11.88
CA PHE A 319 14.16 -14.26 11.57
C PHE A 319 15.12 -15.44 11.33
N VAL A 320 15.11 -16.46 12.20
CA VAL A 320 15.99 -17.63 12.08
C VAL A 320 15.68 -18.46 10.82
N THR A 321 14.43 -18.43 10.36
CA THR A 321 14.03 -19.06 9.08
C THR A 321 14.31 -18.17 7.86
N SER A 322 14.69 -16.90 8.06
CA SER A 322 14.96 -15.98 6.97
C SER A 322 16.23 -16.36 6.19
N ARG A 323 16.26 -15.95 4.92
CA ARG A 323 17.45 -16.09 4.06
C ARG A 323 18.64 -15.29 4.59
N ALA A 324 18.39 -14.15 5.22
CA ALA A 324 19.45 -13.33 5.81
C ALA A 324 20.20 -14.10 6.89
N PHE A 325 19.50 -14.64 7.87
CA PHE A 325 20.10 -15.41 8.96
C PHE A 325 20.86 -16.64 8.44
N ASN A 326 20.23 -17.44 7.58
CA ASN A 326 20.82 -18.66 7.07
C ASN A 326 22.06 -18.39 6.20
N ASN A 327 22.04 -17.36 5.36
CA ASN A 327 23.20 -17.04 4.53
C ASN A 327 24.40 -16.53 5.34
N HIS A 328 24.17 -15.81 6.45
CA HIS A 328 25.25 -15.44 7.38
C HIS A 328 25.79 -16.68 8.10
N LYS A 329 24.91 -17.56 8.58
CA LYS A 329 25.30 -18.85 9.18
C LYS A 329 26.15 -19.67 8.22
N ASP A 330 25.73 -19.81 6.97
CA ASP A 330 26.45 -20.56 5.94
C ASP A 330 27.83 -19.95 5.64
N CYS A 331 27.94 -18.62 5.65
CA CYS A 331 29.23 -17.96 5.51
C CYS A 331 30.20 -18.31 6.63
N LEU A 332 29.70 -18.42 7.87
CA LEU A 332 30.50 -18.76 9.05
C LEU A 332 30.83 -20.25 9.15
N THR A 333 30.00 -21.14 8.59
CA THR A 333 30.30 -22.58 8.56
C THR A 333 31.29 -22.95 7.45
N LEU A 334 31.38 -22.13 6.40
CA LEU A 334 32.30 -22.31 5.28
C LEU A 334 33.68 -21.64 5.47
N SER A 335 33.82 -20.78 6.48
CA SER A 335 35.09 -20.12 6.85
C SER A 335 35.88 -20.99 7.80
#